data_AF-A0A4R0YYV0-F1
#
_entry.id   AF-A0A4R0YYV0-F1
#
_cell.length_a   1.000
_cell.length_b   1.000
_cell.length_c   1.000
_cell.angle_alpha   90.00
_cell.angle_beta   90.00
_cell.angle_gamma   90.00
#
_symmetry.space_group_name_H-M   'P 1'
#
loop_
_entity.id
_entity.type
_entity.pdbx_description
1 polymer ?
#
loop_
_entity_poly.entity_id
_entity_poly.type
_entity_poly.pdbx_seq_one_letter_code
_entity_poly.pdbx_strand_id
1 'polypeptide(L)'
;MIRLALFLPLAGLSCAVAAQSTLVPPPGYYAEVVNKPDKNFTCDDPPAPYTDTLDFPSKYEGSGKARDQLNEQANADYKKRSEPISQMEKGVNKLVDKYMRTGNADALQCVLKWYTTWADANALLGPSASYSGKAMRKWSLASLSGAFLHLQFSRSQPLAAFPEQTQKIKTWLGLVGDKVLTEWDLNSPREKINNHFYWAAWAIMATSVVENRRDEFDWAVKTYRIFASQVDNDGYLPNELARQTRALGYHNFAITPLSMIAAFGKANGVDLASEGNGALKRLAERTLAGINDPQVFSAKSGYPQELEDVSKQPTELAWIEPYCWAASCQGPIAQKAESLRPMKNTRLGGDVTAVFHDHH
;
A
#
# COMPACT_ATOMS: atom_id res chain seq x y z
N MET A 1 -20.84 -70.94 -31.15
CA MET A 1 -20.91 -70.03 -29.99
C MET A 1 -19.71 -69.09 -30.06
N ILE A 2 -19.89 -67.85 -30.51
CA ILE A 2 -18.82 -66.83 -30.53
C ILE A 2 -19.33 -65.67 -29.69
N ARG A 3 -18.71 -65.44 -28.53
CA ARG A 3 -19.04 -64.32 -27.63
C ARG A 3 -18.30 -63.08 -28.13
N LEU A 4 -19.07 -62.07 -28.53
CA LEU A 4 -18.58 -60.74 -28.88
C LEU A 4 -18.33 -59.96 -27.56
N ALA A 5 -17.08 -59.63 -27.26
CA ALA A 5 -16.73 -58.78 -26.13
C ALA A 5 -16.81 -57.31 -26.54
N LEU A 6 -17.75 -56.56 -25.97
CA LEU A 6 -17.79 -55.09 -26.07
C LEU A 6 -16.68 -54.50 -25.19
N PHE A 7 -15.74 -53.79 -25.80
CA PHE A 7 -14.83 -52.88 -25.11
C PHE A 7 -15.46 -51.49 -25.04
N LEU A 8 -15.81 -51.02 -23.84
CA LEU A 8 -16.11 -49.61 -23.58
C LEU A 8 -14.79 -48.83 -23.41
N PRO A 9 -14.59 -47.69 -24.09
CA PRO A 9 -13.46 -46.82 -23.82
C PRO A 9 -13.76 -45.98 -22.56
N LEU A 10 -12.89 -46.08 -21.54
CA LEU A 10 -12.86 -45.12 -20.44
C LEU A 10 -12.36 -43.77 -20.99
N ALA A 11 -13.26 -42.78 -21.07
CA ALA A 11 -12.87 -41.39 -21.28
C ALA A 11 -12.18 -40.87 -20.01
N GLY A 12 -10.86 -40.70 -20.06
CA GLY A 12 -10.11 -40.03 -19.00
C GLY A 12 -10.47 -38.55 -18.94
N LEU A 13 -11.08 -38.12 -17.84
CA LEU A 13 -11.20 -36.70 -17.49
C LEU A 13 -9.81 -36.15 -17.18
N SER A 14 -9.17 -35.53 -18.17
CA SER A 14 -8.00 -34.68 -17.92
C SER A 14 -8.48 -33.40 -17.22
N CYS A 15 -8.32 -33.34 -15.89
CA CYS A 15 -8.34 -32.07 -15.17
C CYS A 15 -7.18 -31.22 -15.67
N ALA A 16 -7.43 -30.33 -16.64
CA ALA A 16 -6.53 -29.23 -16.92
C ALA A 16 -6.51 -28.33 -15.69
N VAL A 17 -5.46 -28.44 -14.88
CA VAL A 17 -5.18 -27.44 -13.83
C VAL A 17 -4.90 -26.14 -14.58
N ALA A 18 -5.87 -25.23 -14.60
CA ALA A 18 -5.66 -23.91 -15.17
C ALA A 18 -4.46 -23.27 -14.47
N ALA A 19 -3.37 -23.03 -15.20
CA ALA A 19 -2.23 -22.33 -14.67
C ALA A 19 -2.71 -20.94 -14.20
N GLN A 20 -2.63 -20.69 -12.90
CA GLN A 20 -2.99 -19.40 -12.34
C GLN A 20 -2.05 -18.34 -12.93
N SER A 21 -2.60 -17.25 -13.45
CA SER A 21 -1.81 -16.16 -14.01
C SER A 21 -0.87 -15.58 -12.96
N THR A 22 0.35 -15.23 -13.38
CA THR A 22 1.29 -14.47 -12.54
C THR A 22 0.66 -13.14 -12.15
N LEU A 23 0.78 -12.78 -10.88
CA LEU A 23 0.36 -11.48 -10.37
C LEU A 23 1.19 -10.36 -11.00
N VAL A 24 0.52 -9.30 -11.44
CA VAL A 24 1.16 -8.15 -12.10
C VAL A 24 0.75 -6.83 -11.43
N PRO A 25 1.64 -5.83 -11.40
CA PRO A 25 1.27 -4.48 -10.97
C PRO A 25 0.57 -3.72 -12.10
N PRO A 26 -0.01 -2.54 -11.83
CA PRO A 26 -0.50 -1.63 -12.87
C PRO A 26 0.57 -1.30 -13.95
N PRO A 27 0.18 -0.99 -15.19
CA PRO A 27 1.10 -0.87 -16.32
C PRO A 27 2.27 0.11 -16.17
N GLY A 28 2.14 1.19 -15.39
CA GLY A 28 3.24 2.14 -15.23
C GLY A 28 4.43 1.63 -14.42
N TYR A 29 4.29 0.54 -13.67
CA TYR A 29 5.44 -0.14 -13.06
C TYR A 29 6.39 -0.76 -14.10
N TYR A 30 5.97 -0.90 -15.36
CA TYR A 30 6.80 -1.38 -16.46
C TYR A 30 7.59 -0.26 -17.15
N ALA A 31 7.54 0.98 -16.65
CA ALA A 31 8.30 2.10 -17.19
C ALA A 31 9.80 1.75 -17.33
N GLU A 32 10.39 2.18 -18.44
CA GLU A 32 11.83 2.04 -18.67
C GLU A 32 12.60 3.03 -17.79
N VAL A 33 13.79 2.61 -17.39
CA VAL A 33 14.73 3.45 -16.65
C VAL A 33 15.31 4.50 -17.60
N VAL A 34 15.26 5.76 -17.19
CA VAL A 34 15.85 6.86 -17.97
C VAL A 34 17.37 6.76 -17.94
N ASN A 35 18.04 6.89 -19.09
CA ASN A 35 19.50 6.87 -19.16
C ASN A 35 20.11 8.29 -19.09
N LYS A 36 20.19 8.86 -17.89
CA LYS A 36 20.78 10.18 -17.60
C LYS A 36 21.58 10.15 -16.28
N PRO A 37 22.70 9.40 -16.23
CA PRO A 37 23.38 9.12 -14.97
C PRO A 37 24.01 10.38 -14.38
N ASP A 38 23.80 10.58 -13.07
CA ASP A 38 24.41 11.66 -12.31
C ASP A 38 25.80 11.23 -11.81
N LYS A 39 26.87 11.80 -12.36
CA LYS A 39 28.26 11.45 -12.02
C LYS A 39 28.67 11.82 -10.59
N ASN A 40 27.90 12.66 -9.90
CA ASN A 40 28.19 13.12 -8.54
C ASN A 40 27.33 12.40 -7.49
N PHE A 41 26.61 11.34 -7.88
CA PHE A 41 25.82 10.59 -6.93
C PHE A 41 26.71 9.88 -5.90
N THR A 42 26.35 10.02 -4.63
CA THR A 42 26.95 9.28 -3.52
C THR A 42 25.89 8.47 -2.82
N CYS A 43 26.21 7.21 -2.51
CA CYS A 43 25.36 6.34 -1.72
C CYS A 43 25.64 6.58 -0.23
N ASP A 44 24.62 7.03 0.51
CA ASP A 44 24.68 7.06 1.97
C ASP A 44 24.62 5.62 2.53
N ASP A 45 25.20 5.41 3.71
CA ASP A 45 25.07 4.13 4.39
C ASP A 45 23.61 3.83 4.77
N PRO A 46 23.21 2.54 4.73
CA PRO A 46 21.87 2.16 5.16
C PRO A 46 21.65 2.50 6.64
N PRO A 47 20.44 2.94 7.02
CA PRO A 47 20.10 3.13 8.42
C PRO A 47 20.21 1.79 9.15
N ALA A 48 20.49 1.85 10.46
CA ALA A 48 20.62 0.67 11.29
C ALA A 48 19.37 -0.23 11.17
N PRO A 49 19.52 -1.52 10.81
CA PRO A 49 18.41 -2.45 10.73
C PRO A 49 17.63 -2.53 12.05
N TYR A 50 16.31 -2.31 11.99
CA TYR A 50 15.48 -2.36 13.19
C TYR A 50 15.15 -3.81 13.57
N THR A 51 15.87 -4.35 14.55
CA THR A 51 15.75 -5.76 14.99
C THR A 51 15.11 -5.92 16.38
N ASP A 52 14.84 -4.81 17.06
CA ASP A 52 14.20 -4.79 18.38
C ASP A 52 12.70 -5.10 18.31
N THR A 53 12.10 -5.25 19.50
CA THR A 53 10.64 -5.29 19.66
C THR A 53 10.00 -4.01 19.13
N LEU A 54 9.02 -4.17 18.26
CA LEU A 54 8.22 -3.08 17.69
C LEU A 54 7.15 -2.67 18.71
N ASP A 55 7.54 -2.01 19.80
CA ASP A 55 6.61 -1.52 20.82
C ASP A 55 6.71 -0.01 21.00
N PHE A 56 5.99 0.74 20.17
CA PHE A 56 6.00 2.21 20.20
C PHE A 56 4.81 2.78 20.97
N PRO A 57 4.97 3.93 21.65
CA PRO A 57 3.82 4.62 22.22
C PRO A 57 2.85 5.06 21.10
N SER A 58 1.58 5.21 21.46
CA SER A 58 0.60 5.82 20.56
C SER A 58 0.76 7.33 20.61
N LYS A 59 0.75 8.01 19.45
CA LYS A 59 0.67 9.48 19.42
C LYS A 59 -0.62 10.04 20.06
N TYR A 60 -1.61 9.19 20.33
CA TYR A 60 -2.85 9.52 21.04
C TYR A 60 -2.89 8.91 22.46
N GLU A 61 -1.73 8.61 23.05
CA GLU A 61 -1.66 8.12 24.42
C GLU A 61 -2.32 9.09 25.40
N GLY A 62 -3.21 8.56 26.25
CA GLY A 62 -4.05 9.36 27.15
C GLY A 62 -5.33 9.93 26.52
N SER A 63 -5.55 9.75 25.21
CA SER A 63 -6.80 10.16 24.55
C SER A 63 -7.96 9.22 24.88
N GLY A 64 -9.19 9.74 24.81
CA GLY A 64 -10.42 8.97 25.01
C GLY A 64 -10.70 7.96 23.88
N LYS A 65 -11.91 7.38 23.88
CA LYS A 65 -12.30 6.34 22.89
C LYS A 65 -12.15 6.80 21.43
N ALA A 66 -12.36 8.10 21.16
CA ALA A 66 -12.21 8.70 19.84
C ALA A 66 -10.74 8.74 19.35
N ARG A 67 -9.76 8.66 20.25
CA ARG A 67 -8.31 8.71 19.94
C ARG A 67 -7.94 9.89 19.02
N ASP A 68 -8.43 11.08 19.31
CA ASP A 68 -8.32 12.26 18.45
C ASP A 68 -7.48 13.40 19.06
N GLN A 69 -7.07 13.26 20.32
CA GLN A 69 -6.23 14.24 21.03
C GLN A 69 -4.75 13.86 20.98
N LEU A 70 -3.93 14.68 20.31
CA LEU A 70 -2.51 14.43 20.15
C LEU A 70 -1.76 14.59 21.49
N ASN A 71 -0.93 13.62 21.82
CA ASN A 71 0.03 13.70 22.90
C ASN A 71 1.42 13.98 22.30
N GLU A 72 1.90 15.22 22.45
CA GLU A 72 3.14 15.67 21.83
C GLU A 72 4.37 14.87 22.31
N GLN A 73 4.42 14.55 23.61
CA GLN A 73 5.53 13.80 24.21
C GLN A 73 5.56 12.35 23.70
N ALA A 74 4.41 11.69 23.67
CA ALA A 74 4.29 10.33 23.14
C ALA A 74 4.60 10.29 21.63
N ASN A 75 4.19 11.32 20.89
CA ASN A 75 4.51 11.46 19.47
C ASN A 75 6.01 11.70 19.23
N ALA A 76 6.67 12.50 20.07
CA ALA A 76 8.12 12.72 20.00
C ALA A 76 8.90 11.43 20.31
N ASP A 77 8.49 10.67 21.33
CA ASP A 77 9.12 9.38 21.65
C ASP A 77 8.91 8.36 20.52
N TYR A 78 7.68 8.26 19.99
CA TYR A 78 7.38 7.45 18.81
C TYR A 78 8.32 7.78 17.64
N LYS A 79 8.47 9.07 17.31
CA LYS A 79 9.34 9.52 16.20
C LYS A 79 10.79 9.12 16.45
N LYS A 80 11.32 9.41 17.64
CA LYS A 80 12.69 9.05 18.00
C LYS A 80 12.96 7.56 17.89
N ARG A 81 12.03 6.73 18.37
CA ARG A 81 12.18 5.27 18.42
C ARG A 81 11.97 4.59 17.06
N SER A 82 11.15 5.17 16.19
CA SER A 82 10.90 4.67 14.84
C SER A 82 11.82 5.28 13.77
N GLU A 83 12.76 6.15 14.16
CA GLU A 83 13.59 6.91 13.24
C GLU A 83 14.37 6.04 12.24
N PRO A 84 15.04 4.93 12.61
CA PRO A 84 15.73 4.08 11.63
C PRO A 84 14.78 3.49 10.58
N ILE A 85 13.54 3.19 10.97
CA ILE A 85 12.50 2.69 10.08
C ILE A 85 12.04 3.78 9.11
N SER A 86 11.78 5.00 9.62
CA SER A 86 11.43 6.17 8.80
C SER A 86 12.55 6.53 7.80
N GLN A 87 13.82 6.43 8.21
CA GLN A 87 14.97 6.64 7.34
C GLN A 87 15.03 5.58 6.23
N MET A 88 14.77 4.31 6.57
CA MET A 88 14.75 3.22 5.60
C MET A 88 13.64 3.43 4.54
N GLU A 89 12.41 3.71 4.99
CA GLU A 89 11.28 3.99 4.11
C GLU A 89 11.58 5.13 3.12
N LYS A 90 12.00 6.29 3.64
CA LYS A 90 12.27 7.48 2.82
C LYS A 90 13.49 7.31 1.92
N GLY A 91 14.57 6.74 2.45
CA GLY A 91 15.83 6.58 1.72
C GLY A 91 15.69 5.61 0.55
N VAL A 92 15.06 4.45 0.75
CA VAL A 92 14.79 3.50 -0.35
C VAL A 92 13.93 4.14 -1.43
N ASN A 93 12.83 4.81 -1.07
CA ASN A 93 11.98 5.49 -2.04
C ASN A 93 12.76 6.54 -2.86
N LYS A 94 13.61 7.34 -2.19
CA LYS A 94 14.46 8.34 -2.84
C LYS A 94 15.49 7.70 -3.78
N LEU A 95 16.11 6.60 -3.36
CA LEU A 95 17.11 5.88 -4.16
C LEU A 95 16.48 5.20 -5.38
N VAL A 96 15.29 4.59 -5.24
CA VAL A 96 14.52 4.03 -6.35
C VAL A 96 14.10 5.14 -7.33
N ASP A 97 13.52 6.26 -6.85
CA ASP A 97 13.17 7.40 -7.71
C ASP A 97 14.40 7.94 -8.45
N LYS A 98 15.54 8.08 -7.76
CA LYS A 98 16.80 8.49 -8.37
C LYS A 98 17.22 7.51 -9.46
N TYR A 99 17.20 6.21 -9.18
CA TYR A 99 17.55 5.19 -10.16
C TYR A 99 16.62 5.26 -11.38
N MET A 100 15.30 5.22 -11.19
CA MET A 100 14.34 5.24 -12.29
C MET A 100 14.48 6.50 -13.19
N ARG A 101 14.83 7.66 -12.61
CA ARG A 101 14.98 8.93 -13.34
C ARG A 101 16.35 9.17 -13.95
N THR A 102 17.37 8.40 -13.57
CA THR A 102 18.77 8.66 -14.01
C THR A 102 19.49 7.45 -14.58
N GLY A 103 19.06 6.22 -14.26
CA GLY A 103 19.77 5.00 -14.67
C GLY A 103 21.15 4.88 -14.03
N ASN A 104 21.42 5.66 -12.97
CA ASN A 104 22.69 5.61 -12.27
C ASN A 104 22.87 4.25 -11.59
N ALA A 105 23.89 3.49 -12.03
CA ALA A 105 24.16 2.14 -11.52
C ALA A 105 24.52 2.12 -10.02
N ASP A 106 25.22 3.15 -9.53
CA ASP A 106 25.58 3.28 -8.11
C ASP A 106 24.32 3.50 -7.25
N ALA A 107 23.32 4.20 -7.76
CA ALA A 107 22.03 4.34 -7.08
C ALA A 107 21.31 2.98 -6.97
N LEU A 108 21.31 2.16 -8.03
CA LEU A 108 20.76 0.80 -7.98
C LEU A 108 21.49 -0.08 -6.97
N GLN A 109 22.83 -0.08 -6.99
CA GLN A 109 23.62 -0.83 -6.02
C GLN A 109 23.35 -0.35 -4.58
N CYS A 110 23.14 0.96 -4.39
CA CYS A 110 22.77 1.53 -3.10
C CYS A 110 21.41 1.01 -2.62
N VAL A 111 20.39 0.97 -3.50
CA VAL A 111 19.09 0.35 -3.19
C VAL A 111 19.28 -1.08 -2.73
N LEU A 112 20.01 -1.89 -3.51
CA LEU A 112 20.24 -3.30 -3.19
C LEU A 112 21.00 -3.49 -1.87
N LYS A 113 22.02 -2.67 -1.58
CA LYS A 113 22.74 -2.65 -0.31
C LYS A 113 21.80 -2.37 0.86
N TRP A 114 20.93 -1.37 0.74
CA TRP A 114 19.98 -1.00 1.79
C TRP A 114 19.00 -2.13 2.10
N TYR A 115 18.35 -2.68 1.07
CA TYR A 115 17.43 -3.79 1.26
C TYR A 115 18.12 -5.03 1.83
N THR A 116 19.28 -5.43 1.27
CA THR A 116 19.97 -6.65 1.71
C THR A 116 20.52 -6.54 3.13
N THR A 117 20.97 -5.35 3.55
CA THR A 117 21.42 -5.10 4.93
C THR A 117 20.28 -5.28 5.94
N TRP A 118 19.07 -4.81 5.61
CA TRP A 118 17.89 -5.01 6.44
C TRP A 118 17.37 -6.46 6.41
N ALA A 119 17.43 -7.09 5.24
CA ALA A 119 17.06 -8.49 5.07
C ALA A 119 17.98 -9.43 5.87
N ASP A 120 19.30 -9.26 5.77
CA ASP A 120 20.30 -10.08 6.47
C ASP A 120 20.19 -9.97 7.99
N ALA A 121 19.75 -8.81 8.48
CA ALA A 121 19.52 -8.57 9.90
C ALA A 121 18.15 -9.07 10.40
N ASN A 122 17.28 -9.61 9.53
CA ASN A 122 15.89 -9.94 9.87
C ASN A 122 15.12 -8.73 10.44
N ALA A 123 15.37 -7.54 9.88
CA ALA A 123 14.73 -6.32 10.36
C ALA A 123 13.20 -6.42 10.25
N LEU A 124 12.50 -5.75 11.17
CA LEU A 124 11.04 -5.73 11.32
C LEU A 124 10.39 -7.06 11.74
N LEU A 125 11.16 -8.14 11.91
CA LEU A 125 10.63 -9.45 12.33
C LEU A 125 10.52 -9.64 13.86
N GLY A 126 11.08 -8.70 14.64
CA GLY A 126 10.94 -8.66 16.10
C GLY A 126 9.46 -8.58 16.54
N PRO A 127 9.10 -9.06 17.74
CA PRO A 127 7.70 -9.12 18.17
C PRO A 127 7.05 -7.73 18.27
N SER A 128 5.71 -7.69 18.24
CA SER A 128 4.94 -6.46 18.48
C SER A 128 3.68 -6.77 19.28
N ALA A 129 3.61 -6.25 20.50
CA ALA A 129 2.38 -6.30 21.30
C ALA A 129 1.53 -5.04 21.07
N SER A 130 2.19 -3.90 20.83
CA SER A 130 1.54 -2.62 20.62
C SER A 130 0.87 -2.51 19.24
N TYR A 131 -0.29 -1.86 19.19
CA TYR A 131 -0.96 -1.57 17.92
C TYR A 131 -0.14 -0.62 17.01
N SER A 132 0.61 0.32 17.62
CA SER A 132 1.51 1.24 16.90
C SER A 132 2.67 0.51 16.23
N GLY A 133 3.23 -0.52 16.87
CA GLY A 133 4.28 -1.35 16.31
C GLY A 133 3.83 -2.20 15.12
N LYS A 134 2.68 -2.87 15.26
CA LYS A 134 2.02 -3.57 14.16
C LYS A 134 1.73 -2.62 12.99
N ALA A 135 1.35 -1.38 13.30
CA ALA A 135 1.13 -0.35 12.29
C ALA A 135 2.43 0.06 11.59
N MET A 136 3.53 0.25 12.32
CA MET A 136 4.84 0.51 11.74
C MET A 136 5.26 -0.60 10.78
N ARG A 137 5.17 -1.88 11.19
CA ARG A 137 5.55 -3.00 10.33
C ARG A 137 4.83 -2.98 8.98
N LYS A 138 3.50 -2.84 8.98
CA LYS A 138 2.74 -2.82 7.71
C LYS A 138 3.04 -1.58 6.85
N TRP A 139 3.27 -0.41 7.44
CA TRP A 139 3.58 0.80 6.68
C TRP A 139 4.94 0.71 6.02
N SER A 140 5.91 0.12 6.71
CA SER A 140 7.24 -0.14 6.16
C SER A 140 7.18 -1.19 5.07
N LEU A 141 6.43 -2.27 5.28
CA LEU A 141 6.21 -3.27 4.24
C LEU A 141 5.55 -2.68 2.98
N ALA A 142 4.54 -1.82 3.14
CA ALA A 142 3.87 -1.14 2.03
C ALA A 142 4.84 -0.23 1.26
N SER A 143 5.61 0.60 1.97
CA SER A 143 6.63 1.48 1.39
C SER A 143 7.68 0.69 0.61
N LEU A 144 8.22 -0.35 1.23
CA LEU A 144 9.34 -1.12 0.68
C LEU A 144 8.91 -2.04 -0.46
N SER A 145 7.76 -2.72 -0.35
CA SER A 145 7.25 -3.54 -1.45
C SER A 145 6.83 -2.67 -2.63
N GLY A 146 6.14 -1.54 -2.36
CA GLY A 146 5.73 -0.58 -3.38
C GLY A 146 6.91 -0.03 -4.18
N ALA A 147 8.00 0.37 -3.51
CA ALA A 147 9.20 0.86 -4.17
C ALA A 147 9.92 -0.26 -4.96
N PHE A 148 9.99 -1.47 -4.42
CA PHE A 148 10.67 -2.60 -5.07
C PHE A 148 10.01 -3.01 -6.40
N LEU A 149 8.68 -2.88 -6.50
CA LEU A 149 7.94 -3.19 -7.73
C LEU A 149 8.42 -2.37 -8.94
N HIS A 150 8.88 -1.12 -8.75
CA HIS A 150 9.46 -0.33 -9.84
C HIS A 150 10.69 -1.00 -10.45
N LEU A 151 11.53 -1.63 -9.62
CA LEU A 151 12.73 -2.31 -10.09
C LEU A 151 12.39 -3.68 -10.68
N GLN A 152 11.52 -4.43 -10.01
CA GLN A 152 11.18 -5.80 -10.39
C GLN A 152 10.45 -5.89 -11.73
N PHE A 153 9.56 -4.92 -12.02
CA PHE A 153 8.71 -4.96 -13.22
C PHE A 153 9.15 -4.01 -14.34
N SER A 154 10.16 -3.14 -14.12
CA SER A 154 10.68 -2.29 -15.19
C SER A 154 11.13 -3.11 -16.40
N ARG A 155 10.77 -2.64 -17.60
CA ARG A 155 11.21 -3.24 -18.87
C ARG A 155 12.72 -3.20 -19.08
N SER A 156 13.42 -2.30 -18.38
CA SER A 156 14.90 -2.25 -18.41
C SER A 156 15.55 -3.40 -17.65
N GLN A 157 14.77 -4.23 -16.93
CA GLN A 157 15.24 -5.41 -16.20
C GLN A 157 16.46 -5.16 -15.30
N PRO A 158 16.42 -4.12 -14.44
CA PRO A 158 17.60 -3.70 -13.67
C PRO A 158 18.10 -4.76 -12.70
N LEU A 159 17.24 -5.68 -12.28
CA LEU A 159 17.54 -6.74 -11.33
C LEU A 159 18.13 -8.01 -11.98
N ALA A 160 18.20 -8.10 -13.31
CA ALA A 160 18.65 -9.31 -14.01
C ALA A 160 20.09 -9.71 -13.65
N ALA A 161 20.95 -8.73 -13.34
CA ALA A 161 22.34 -8.97 -12.92
C ALA A 161 22.48 -9.34 -11.43
N PHE A 162 21.38 -9.31 -10.65
CA PHE A 162 21.41 -9.48 -9.19
C PHE A 162 20.38 -10.52 -8.69
N PRO A 163 20.34 -11.75 -9.25
CA PRO A 163 19.30 -12.73 -8.92
C PRO A 163 19.30 -13.15 -7.45
N GLU A 164 20.48 -13.36 -6.84
CA GLU A 164 20.58 -13.78 -5.43
C GLU A 164 20.12 -12.69 -4.46
N GLN A 165 20.56 -11.45 -4.69
CA GLN A 165 20.11 -10.31 -3.88
C GLN A 165 18.60 -10.10 -4.04
N THR A 166 18.09 -10.17 -5.28
CA THR A 166 16.66 -10.06 -5.57
C THR A 166 15.87 -11.10 -4.80
N GLN A 167 16.28 -12.38 -4.85
CA GLN A 167 15.57 -13.44 -4.13
C GLN A 167 15.64 -13.26 -2.61
N LYS A 168 16.78 -12.80 -2.07
CA LYS A 168 16.91 -12.50 -0.63
C LYS A 168 15.95 -11.41 -0.18
N ILE A 169 15.85 -10.32 -0.95
CA ILE A 169 14.97 -9.18 -0.65
C ILE A 169 13.51 -9.64 -0.66
N LYS A 170 13.14 -10.36 -1.72
CA LYS A 170 11.84 -11.01 -1.90
C LYS A 170 11.43 -11.85 -0.70
N THR A 171 12.27 -12.82 -0.32
CA THR A 171 12.04 -13.67 0.85
C THR A 171 11.86 -12.86 2.13
N TRP A 172 12.67 -11.83 2.36
CA TRP A 172 12.54 -10.97 3.55
C TRP A 172 11.22 -10.19 3.56
N LEU A 173 10.83 -9.58 2.45
CA LEU A 173 9.53 -8.89 2.33
C LEU A 173 8.37 -9.85 2.59
N GLY A 174 8.44 -11.08 2.07
CA GLY A 174 7.47 -12.15 2.34
C GLY A 174 7.37 -12.49 3.83
N LEU A 175 8.50 -12.67 4.53
CA LEU A 175 8.52 -12.95 5.97
C LEU A 175 7.89 -11.81 6.80
N VAL A 176 8.11 -10.55 6.40
CA VAL A 176 7.46 -9.39 7.03
C VAL A 176 5.96 -9.40 6.71
N GLY A 177 5.56 -9.80 5.50
CA GLY A 177 4.18 -10.04 5.08
C GLY A 177 3.46 -11.07 5.94
N ASP A 178 4.07 -12.22 6.20
CA ASP A 178 3.51 -13.28 7.07
C ASP A 178 3.20 -12.77 8.49
N LYS A 179 4.09 -11.93 9.02
CA LYS A 179 3.86 -11.26 10.30
C LYS A 179 2.66 -10.31 10.24
N VAL A 180 2.52 -9.53 9.17
CA VAL A 180 1.38 -8.64 8.97
C VAL A 180 0.08 -9.45 8.85
N LEU A 181 0.02 -10.52 8.06
CA LEU A 181 -1.16 -11.38 7.96
C LEU A 181 -1.61 -11.91 9.34
N THR A 182 -0.66 -12.33 10.17
CA THR A 182 -0.93 -12.84 11.52
C THR A 182 -1.47 -11.76 12.46
N GLU A 183 -1.06 -10.50 12.27
CA GLU A 183 -1.39 -9.40 13.17
C GLU A 183 -2.73 -8.72 12.91
N TRP A 184 -3.25 -8.85 11.69
CA TRP A 184 -4.45 -8.18 11.22
C TRP A 184 -5.57 -9.19 10.95
N ASP A 185 -6.01 -9.89 11.99
CA ASP A 185 -7.04 -10.94 11.90
C ASP A 185 -8.40 -10.40 11.38
N LEU A 186 -8.81 -10.86 10.20
CA LEU A 186 -10.08 -10.49 9.56
C LEU A 186 -11.32 -11.04 10.29
N ASN A 187 -11.16 -11.95 11.25
CA ASN A 187 -12.23 -12.37 12.16
C ASN A 187 -12.48 -11.37 13.30
N SER A 188 -11.68 -10.31 13.39
CA SER A 188 -11.92 -9.21 14.32
C SER A 188 -13.33 -8.63 14.14
N PRO A 189 -13.99 -8.17 15.24
CA PRO A 189 -15.26 -7.45 15.14
C PRO A 189 -15.18 -6.30 14.12
N ARG A 190 -16.26 -6.09 13.36
CA ARG A 190 -16.30 -5.09 12.28
C ARG A 190 -15.95 -3.68 12.74
N GLU A 191 -16.24 -3.35 13.99
CA GLU A 191 -15.96 -2.04 14.60
C GLU A 191 -14.46 -1.80 14.83
N LYS A 192 -13.64 -2.86 14.75
CA LYS A 192 -12.18 -2.78 14.83
C LYS A 192 -11.49 -2.73 13.46
N ILE A 193 -12.22 -3.08 12.39
CA ILE A 193 -11.69 -3.08 11.02
C ILE A 193 -11.83 -1.67 10.44
N ASN A 194 -10.76 -0.89 10.55
CA ASN A 194 -10.70 0.50 10.10
C ASN A 194 -9.52 0.68 9.12
N ASN A 195 -9.13 1.93 8.84
CA ASN A 195 -8.03 2.30 7.94
C ASN A 195 -6.74 1.49 8.14
N HIS A 196 -6.44 1.03 9.35
CA HIS A 196 -5.25 0.22 9.58
C HIS A 196 -5.30 -1.15 8.91
N PHE A 197 -6.47 -1.77 8.79
CA PHE A 197 -6.64 -3.00 8.01
C PHE A 197 -6.50 -2.71 6.51
N TYR A 198 -6.98 -1.56 6.03
CA TYR A 198 -6.84 -1.19 4.62
C TYR A 198 -5.37 -0.96 4.25
N TRP A 199 -4.61 -0.29 5.12
CA TRP A 199 -3.17 -0.16 4.97
C TRP A 199 -2.44 -1.51 5.05
N ALA A 200 -2.90 -2.44 5.90
CA ALA A 200 -2.35 -3.81 5.93
C ALA A 200 -2.62 -4.53 4.60
N ALA A 201 -3.83 -4.41 4.07
CA ALA A 201 -4.21 -4.97 2.77
C ALA A 201 -3.41 -4.37 1.63
N TRP A 202 -3.09 -3.08 1.65
CA TRP A 202 -2.18 -2.51 0.65
C TRP A 202 -0.77 -3.11 0.76
N ALA A 203 -0.22 -3.20 1.98
CA ALA A 203 1.09 -3.81 2.19
C ALA A 203 1.15 -5.24 1.64
N ILE A 204 0.17 -6.07 2.02
CA ILE A 204 0.06 -7.46 1.56
C ILE A 204 -0.20 -7.55 0.05
N MET A 205 -1.05 -6.68 -0.51
CA MET A 205 -1.28 -6.62 -1.96
C MET A 205 0.02 -6.38 -2.73
N ALA A 206 0.80 -5.38 -2.33
CA ALA A 206 2.09 -5.08 -2.97
C ALA A 206 3.07 -6.26 -2.83
N THR A 207 3.24 -6.81 -1.61
CA THR A 207 4.10 -7.97 -1.36
C THR A 207 3.66 -9.20 -2.15
N SER A 208 2.36 -9.43 -2.29
CA SER A 208 1.81 -10.57 -3.04
C SER A 208 2.23 -10.53 -4.52
N VAL A 209 2.35 -9.35 -5.12
CA VAL A 209 2.84 -9.18 -6.49
C VAL A 209 4.36 -9.37 -6.58
N VAL A 210 5.10 -8.90 -5.57
CA VAL A 210 6.55 -9.13 -5.45
C VAL A 210 6.85 -10.64 -5.42
N GLU A 211 6.15 -11.38 -4.56
CA GLU A 211 6.35 -12.82 -4.33
C GLU A 211 5.56 -13.73 -5.27
N ASN A 212 4.62 -13.18 -6.04
CA ASN A 212 3.62 -13.94 -6.80
C ASN A 212 2.78 -14.90 -5.91
N ARG A 213 2.33 -14.41 -4.74
CA ARG A 213 1.58 -15.16 -3.72
C ARG A 213 0.09 -14.89 -3.80
N ARG A 214 -0.66 -15.78 -4.46
CA ARG A 214 -2.09 -15.58 -4.73
C ARG A 214 -2.95 -15.54 -3.46
N ASP A 215 -2.61 -16.31 -2.45
CA ASP A 215 -3.34 -16.36 -1.19
C ASP A 215 -3.25 -15.03 -0.40
N GLU A 216 -2.10 -14.38 -0.44
CA GLU A 216 -1.90 -13.01 0.07
C GLU A 216 -2.72 -11.99 -0.72
N PHE A 217 -2.69 -12.07 -2.06
CA PHE A 217 -3.52 -11.23 -2.93
C PHE A 217 -5.01 -11.37 -2.59
N ASP A 218 -5.49 -12.61 -2.45
CA ASP A 218 -6.88 -12.90 -2.11
C ASP A 218 -7.26 -12.41 -0.71
N TRP A 219 -6.33 -12.41 0.24
CA TRP A 219 -6.52 -11.82 1.57
C TRP A 219 -6.70 -10.29 1.49
N ALA A 220 -5.89 -9.61 0.68
CA ALA A 220 -6.05 -8.18 0.45
C ALA A 220 -7.38 -7.85 -0.26
N VAL A 221 -7.79 -8.65 -1.25
CA VAL A 221 -9.09 -8.55 -1.91
C VAL A 221 -10.25 -8.74 -0.91
N LYS A 222 -10.17 -9.74 -0.03
CA LYS A 222 -11.17 -9.94 1.03
C LYS A 222 -11.28 -8.72 1.94
N THR A 223 -10.15 -8.15 2.35
CA THR A 223 -10.12 -6.94 3.16
C THR A 223 -10.76 -5.74 2.44
N TYR A 224 -10.52 -5.60 1.14
CA TYR A 224 -11.19 -4.58 0.33
C TYR A 224 -12.71 -4.77 0.29
N ARG A 225 -13.20 -6.01 0.13
CA ARG A 225 -14.64 -6.29 0.14
C ARG A 225 -15.28 -6.00 1.50
N ILE A 226 -14.54 -6.17 2.60
CA ILE A 226 -14.96 -5.70 3.92
C ILE A 226 -15.14 -4.18 3.90
N PHE A 227 -14.14 -3.43 3.44
CA PHE A 227 -14.25 -1.98 3.25
C PHE A 227 -15.50 -1.61 2.42
N ALA A 228 -15.70 -2.26 1.27
CA ALA A 228 -16.80 -1.95 0.37
C ALA A 228 -18.17 -2.13 1.03
N SER A 229 -18.29 -3.07 1.98
CA SER A 229 -19.50 -3.26 2.81
C SER A 229 -19.65 -2.26 3.96
N GLN A 230 -18.58 -1.55 4.34
CA GLN A 230 -18.58 -0.59 5.46
C GLN A 230 -18.92 0.84 5.01
N VAL A 231 -18.72 1.18 3.74
CA VAL A 231 -19.06 2.52 3.23
C VAL A 231 -20.56 2.66 3.14
N ASP A 232 -21.11 3.62 3.89
CA ASP A 232 -22.53 3.90 3.88
C ASP A 232 -23.01 4.50 2.53
N ASN A 233 -24.33 4.70 2.42
CA ASN A 233 -24.93 5.26 1.21
C ASN A 233 -24.47 6.69 0.90
N ASP A 234 -23.99 7.42 1.92
CA ASP A 234 -23.52 8.80 1.78
C ASP A 234 -22.00 8.89 1.51
N GLY A 235 -21.28 7.77 1.54
CA GLY A 235 -19.83 7.70 1.32
C GLY A 235 -18.98 7.82 2.59
N TYR A 236 -19.58 7.68 3.78
CA TYR A 236 -18.83 7.69 5.04
C TYR A 236 -18.46 6.28 5.52
N LEU A 237 -17.36 6.21 6.25
CA LEU A 237 -16.90 5.03 6.98
C LEU A 237 -17.23 5.21 8.48
N PRO A 238 -18.11 4.38 9.08
CA PRO A 238 -18.49 4.51 10.49
C PRO A 238 -17.30 4.52 11.46
N ASN A 239 -16.30 3.66 11.21
CA ASN A 239 -15.11 3.55 12.06
C ASN A 239 -14.18 4.77 11.96
N GLU A 240 -14.21 5.49 10.85
CA GLU A 240 -13.46 6.74 10.68
C GLU A 240 -14.26 7.95 11.18
N LEU A 241 -15.59 7.93 11.06
CA LEU A 241 -16.48 8.92 11.69
C LEU A 241 -16.34 8.94 13.21
N ALA A 242 -16.10 7.78 13.82
CA ALA A 242 -15.87 7.63 15.26
C ALA A 242 -14.63 8.40 15.78
N ARG A 243 -13.81 8.96 14.88
CA ARG A 243 -12.64 9.79 15.19
C ARG A 243 -12.97 11.27 15.38
N GLN A 244 -14.27 11.62 15.43
CA GLN A 244 -14.80 12.92 15.83
C GLN A 244 -14.16 14.08 15.06
N THR A 245 -13.31 14.86 15.73
CA THR A 245 -12.62 16.03 15.16
C THR A 245 -11.70 15.65 13.99
N ARG A 246 -11.26 14.39 13.89
CA ARG A 246 -10.37 13.91 12.83
C ARG A 246 -11.07 13.05 11.78
N ALA A 247 -12.40 12.99 11.76
CA ALA A 247 -13.14 12.11 10.88
C ALA A 247 -12.75 12.30 9.40
N LEU A 248 -12.68 13.54 8.92
CA LEU A 248 -12.28 13.85 7.54
C LEU A 248 -10.85 13.37 7.22
N GLY A 249 -9.89 13.64 8.12
CA GLY A 249 -8.51 13.16 8.00
C GLY A 249 -8.42 11.64 7.88
N TYR A 250 -9.20 10.92 8.68
CA TYR A 250 -9.21 9.47 8.62
C TYR A 250 -9.90 8.91 7.36
N HIS A 251 -10.89 9.61 6.79
CA HIS A 251 -11.45 9.21 5.49
C HIS A 251 -10.43 9.39 4.36
N ASN A 252 -9.72 10.53 4.33
CA ASN A 252 -8.63 10.77 3.38
C ASN A 252 -7.48 9.76 3.54
N PHE A 253 -7.14 9.43 4.78
CA PHE A 253 -6.13 8.42 5.07
C PHE A 253 -6.57 7.00 4.70
N ALA A 254 -7.87 6.68 4.79
CA ALA A 254 -8.43 5.38 4.44
C ALA A 254 -8.51 5.15 2.93
N ILE A 255 -8.93 6.15 2.13
CA ILE A 255 -9.03 6.00 0.67
C ILE A 255 -7.67 5.77 0.00
N THR A 256 -6.59 6.20 0.64
CA THR A 256 -5.22 6.09 0.12
C THR A 256 -4.80 4.66 -0.23
N PRO A 257 -4.76 3.71 0.71
CA PRO A 257 -4.44 2.32 0.38
C PRO A 257 -5.54 1.65 -0.46
N LEU A 258 -6.80 2.02 -0.28
CA LEU A 258 -7.93 1.43 -1.01
C LEU A 258 -7.84 1.69 -2.52
N SER A 259 -7.43 2.89 -2.91
CA SER A 259 -7.25 3.24 -4.32
C SER A 259 -6.14 2.38 -4.95
N MET A 260 -5.03 2.16 -4.25
CA MET A 260 -3.97 1.25 -4.71
C MET A 260 -4.44 -0.21 -4.80
N ILE A 261 -5.18 -0.70 -3.81
CA ILE A 261 -5.71 -2.08 -3.84
C ILE A 261 -6.66 -2.26 -5.03
N ALA A 262 -7.54 -1.29 -5.29
CA ALA A 262 -8.42 -1.33 -6.46
C ALA A 262 -7.63 -1.30 -7.77
N ALA A 263 -6.54 -0.52 -7.81
CA ALA A 263 -5.67 -0.48 -8.98
C ALA A 263 -4.99 -1.83 -9.24
N PHE A 264 -4.38 -2.43 -8.22
CA PHE A 264 -3.77 -3.75 -8.35
C PHE A 264 -4.82 -4.84 -8.66
N GLY A 265 -6.03 -4.72 -8.12
CA GLY A 265 -7.17 -5.57 -8.46
C GLY A 265 -7.46 -5.56 -9.97
N LYS A 266 -7.70 -4.37 -10.55
CA LYS A 266 -8.00 -4.24 -11.99
C LYS A 266 -6.84 -4.71 -12.87
N ALA A 267 -5.59 -4.54 -12.45
CA ALA A 267 -4.41 -5.04 -13.20
C ALA A 267 -4.40 -6.58 -13.28
N ASN A 268 -5.03 -7.24 -12.30
CA ASN A 268 -5.15 -8.69 -12.19
C ASN A 268 -6.56 -9.21 -12.52
N GLY A 269 -7.39 -8.40 -13.20
CA GLY A 269 -8.73 -8.82 -13.65
C GLY A 269 -9.81 -8.88 -12.56
N VAL A 270 -9.60 -8.24 -11.41
CA VAL A 270 -10.59 -8.15 -10.32
C VAL A 270 -11.11 -6.71 -10.23
N ASP A 271 -12.36 -6.48 -10.66
CA ASP A 271 -12.99 -5.16 -10.59
C ASP A 271 -13.46 -4.81 -9.17
N LEU A 272 -12.50 -4.37 -8.35
CA LEU A 272 -12.77 -3.92 -6.98
C LEU A 272 -13.45 -2.55 -6.93
N ALA A 273 -13.24 -1.68 -7.92
CA ALA A 273 -13.78 -0.32 -7.91
C ALA A 273 -15.33 -0.30 -7.96
N SER A 274 -15.92 -1.32 -8.58
CA SER A 274 -17.38 -1.51 -8.67
C SER A 274 -18.01 -2.16 -7.43
N GLU A 275 -17.23 -2.78 -6.54
CA GLU A 275 -17.73 -3.47 -5.34
C GLU A 275 -18.48 -2.52 -4.39
N GLY A 276 -19.46 -3.05 -3.65
CA GLY A 276 -20.27 -2.24 -2.73
C GLY A 276 -21.08 -1.14 -3.43
N ASN A 277 -21.53 -1.41 -4.66
CA ASN A 277 -22.23 -0.45 -5.55
C ASN A 277 -21.40 0.83 -5.80
N GLY A 278 -20.10 0.68 -6.07
CA GLY A 278 -19.18 1.80 -6.25
C GLY A 278 -18.79 2.48 -4.93
N ALA A 279 -18.51 1.70 -3.88
CA ALA A 279 -18.15 2.20 -2.56
C ALA A 279 -16.92 3.13 -2.60
N LEU A 280 -15.91 2.80 -3.41
CA LEU A 280 -14.72 3.63 -3.59
C LEU A 280 -15.06 5.01 -4.18
N LYS A 281 -15.94 5.05 -5.19
CA LYS A 281 -16.41 6.31 -5.80
C LYS A 281 -17.16 7.17 -4.77
N ARG A 282 -18.09 6.58 -4.00
CA ARG A 282 -18.82 7.32 -2.95
C ARG A 282 -17.86 7.89 -1.90
N LEU A 283 -16.90 7.10 -1.44
CA LEU A 283 -15.87 7.56 -0.49
C LEU A 283 -15.03 8.69 -1.07
N ALA A 284 -14.58 8.57 -2.33
CA ALA A 284 -13.76 9.57 -3.01
C ALA A 284 -14.49 10.91 -3.14
N GLU A 285 -15.74 10.87 -3.62
CA GLU A 285 -16.59 12.04 -3.79
C GLU A 285 -16.89 12.70 -2.45
N ARG A 286 -17.21 11.90 -1.42
CA ARG A 286 -17.47 12.41 -0.07
C ARG A 286 -16.23 13.06 0.55
N THR A 287 -15.08 12.40 0.41
CA THR A 287 -13.81 12.89 0.97
C THR A 287 -13.40 14.19 0.28
N LEU A 288 -13.47 14.27 -1.05
CA LEU A 288 -13.17 15.50 -1.79
C LEU A 288 -14.15 16.62 -1.44
N ALA A 289 -15.44 16.31 -1.27
CA ALA A 289 -16.41 17.29 -0.78
C ALA A 289 -16.02 17.83 0.61
N GLY A 290 -15.60 16.97 1.54
CA GLY A 290 -15.13 17.37 2.86
C GLY A 290 -13.83 18.19 2.85
N ILE A 291 -12.89 17.88 1.94
CA ILE A 291 -11.66 18.67 1.75
C ILE A 291 -11.99 20.08 1.26
N ASN A 292 -13.02 20.22 0.43
CA ASN A 292 -13.46 21.51 -0.10
C ASN A 292 -14.32 22.29 0.91
N ASP A 293 -15.18 21.58 1.64
CA ASP A 293 -16.06 22.11 2.68
C ASP A 293 -16.11 21.16 3.89
N PRO A 294 -15.36 21.45 4.97
CA PRO A 294 -15.34 20.63 6.17
C PRO A 294 -16.69 20.51 6.89
N GLN A 295 -17.66 21.41 6.62
CA GLN A 295 -19.00 21.35 7.23
C GLN A 295 -19.73 20.05 6.89
N VAL A 296 -19.45 19.45 5.73
CA VAL A 296 -19.97 18.15 5.32
C VAL A 296 -19.68 17.09 6.38
N PHE A 297 -18.46 17.09 6.94
CA PHE A 297 -18.06 16.16 8.00
C PHE A 297 -18.46 16.64 9.39
N SER A 298 -18.39 17.95 9.68
CA SER A 298 -18.82 18.48 10.97
C SER A 298 -20.29 18.22 11.26
N ALA A 299 -21.16 18.33 10.26
CA ALA A 299 -22.58 18.01 10.39
C ALA A 299 -22.83 16.52 10.67
N LYS A 300 -22.02 15.62 10.08
CA LYS A 300 -22.16 14.17 10.26
C LYS A 300 -21.53 13.68 11.56
N SER A 301 -20.39 14.23 11.97
CA SER A 301 -19.65 13.81 13.16
C SER A 301 -20.15 14.49 14.45
N GLY A 302 -20.73 15.69 14.33
CA GLY A 302 -21.06 16.55 15.46
C GLY A 302 -19.90 17.38 16.00
N TYR A 303 -18.73 17.37 15.31
CA TYR A 303 -17.51 18.04 15.77
C TYR A 303 -16.86 18.89 14.65
N PRO A 304 -16.32 20.08 14.97
CA PRO A 304 -15.40 20.79 14.08
C PRO A 304 -14.26 19.88 13.63
N GLN A 305 -13.86 19.97 12.35
CA GLN A 305 -12.82 19.10 11.79
C GLN A 305 -11.42 19.74 11.85
N GLU A 306 -10.45 18.95 12.29
CA GLU A 306 -9.02 19.27 12.24
C GLU A 306 -8.49 19.06 10.82
N LEU A 307 -7.88 20.12 10.25
CA LEU A 307 -7.50 20.14 8.83
C LEU A 307 -5.99 19.95 8.60
N GLU A 308 -5.18 19.89 9.66
CA GLU A 308 -3.74 19.70 9.56
C GLU A 308 -3.39 18.42 8.79
N ASP A 309 -4.09 17.32 9.09
CA ASP A 309 -3.96 16.00 8.43
C ASP A 309 -4.70 15.92 7.06
N VAL A 310 -5.32 17.02 6.61
CA VAL A 310 -6.13 17.11 5.37
C VAL A 310 -5.60 18.23 4.46
N SER A 311 -4.32 18.58 4.63
CA SER A 311 -3.71 19.64 3.85
C SER A 311 -3.86 19.37 2.35
N LYS A 312 -4.05 20.43 1.54
CA LYS A 312 -4.09 20.32 0.07
C LYS A 312 -2.71 20.00 -0.53
N GLN A 313 -1.79 19.42 0.25
CA GLN A 313 -0.47 19.02 -0.23
C GLN A 313 -0.58 17.80 -1.15
N PRO A 314 0.24 17.73 -2.22
CA PRO A 314 0.21 16.62 -3.17
C PRO A 314 0.31 15.22 -2.54
N THR A 315 1.12 15.06 -1.49
CA THR A 315 1.34 13.75 -0.84
C THR A 315 0.09 13.18 -0.15
N GLU A 316 -0.75 14.04 0.42
CA GLU A 316 -1.95 13.62 1.17
C GLU A 316 -3.10 13.23 0.24
N LEU A 317 -3.03 13.65 -1.03
CA LEU A 317 -4.03 13.38 -2.05
C LEU A 317 -3.50 12.48 -3.18
N ALA A 318 -2.34 11.86 -2.97
CA ALA A 318 -1.71 10.94 -3.94
C ALA A 318 -2.61 9.75 -4.32
N TRP A 319 -3.64 9.46 -3.53
CA TRP A 319 -4.67 8.45 -3.81
C TRP A 319 -5.48 8.75 -5.09
N ILE A 320 -5.53 10.00 -5.53
CA ILE A 320 -6.27 10.40 -6.72
C ILE A 320 -5.72 9.70 -7.96
N GLU A 321 -4.41 9.51 -8.07
CA GLU A 321 -3.77 8.84 -9.20
C GLU A 321 -4.23 7.38 -9.39
N PRO A 322 -4.07 6.47 -8.41
CA PRO A 322 -4.57 5.11 -8.52
C PRO A 322 -6.10 5.06 -8.56
N TYR A 323 -6.81 6.00 -7.92
CA TYR A 323 -8.26 6.10 -8.05
C TYR A 323 -8.67 6.36 -9.49
N CYS A 324 -8.03 7.33 -10.14
CA CYS A 324 -8.32 7.71 -11.52
C CYS A 324 -7.97 6.61 -12.52
N TRP A 325 -7.06 5.71 -12.15
CA TRP A 325 -6.73 4.55 -12.96
C TRP A 325 -7.71 3.38 -12.71
N ALA A 326 -8.08 3.14 -11.45
CA ALA A 326 -8.94 2.03 -11.06
C ALA A 326 -10.41 2.29 -11.42
N ALA A 327 -10.87 3.52 -11.18
CA ALA A 327 -12.22 4.01 -11.42
C ALA A 327 -12.22 5.06 -12.56
N SER A 328 -13.40 5.42 -13.06
CA SER A 328 -13.53 6.49 -14.06
C SER A 328 -13.24 7.86 -13.43
N CYS A 329 -12.13 8.50 -13.83
CA CYS A 329 -11.70 9.82 -13.37
C CYS A 329 -12.41 10.94 -14.12
N GLN A 330 -13.37 11.61 -13.48
CA GLN A 330 -14.13 12.71 -14.11
C GLN A 330 -14.40 13.84 -13.11
N GLY A 331 -14.78 15.00 -13.65
CA GLY A 331 -15.29 16.12 -12.87
C GLY A 331 -14.27 16.68 -11.86
N PRO A 332 -14.71 17.02 -10.63
CA PRO A 332 -13.84 17.66 -9.64
C PRO A 332 -12.60 16.85 -9.25
N ILE A 333 -12.67 15.51 -9.25
CA ILE A 333 -11.52 14.67 -8.91
C ILE A 333 -10.43 14.79 -9.99
N ALA A 334 -10.81 14.76 -11.27
CA ALA A 334 -9.87 14.91 -12.38
C ALA A 334 -9.18 16.29 -12.35
N GLN A 335 -9.95 17.37 -12.15
CA GLN A 335 -9.41 18.73 -12.00
C GLN A 335 -8.46 18.83 -10.79
N LYS A 336 -8.80 18.16 -9.70
CA LYS A 336 -7.95 18.12 -8.51
C LYS A 336 -6.64 17.40 -8.78
N ALA A 337 -6.67 16.29 -9.52
CA ALA A 337 -5.47 15.55 -9.94
C ALA A 337 -4.50 16.47 -10.72
N GLU A 338 -5.00 17.15 -11.74
CA GLU A 338 -4.20 18.07 -12.58
C GLU A 338 -3.53 19.17 -11.76
N SER A 339 -4.24 19.74 -10.77
CA SER A 339 -3.71 20.81 -9.92
C SER A 339 -2.61 20.38 -8.93
N LEU A 340 -2.45 19.08 -8.69
CA LEU A 340 -1.57 18.53 -7.65
C LEU A 340 -0.36 17.77 -8.20
N ARG A 341 -0.38 17.41 -9.48
CA ARG A 341 0.71 16.66 -10.10
C ARG A 341 2.02 17.45 -10.10
N PRO A 342 3.18 16.78 -9.88
CA PRO A 342 3.32 15.36 -9.55
C PRO A 342 3.07 15.08 -8.06
N MET A 343 2.44 13.94 -7.78
CA MET A 343 2.14 13.44 -6.44
C MET A 343 3.08 12.29 -6.08
N LYS A 344 3.73 12.41 -4.92
CA LYS A 344 4.58 11.36 -4.34
C LYS A 344 4.08 10.98 -2.96
N ASN A 345 4.14 9.71 -2.61
CA ASN A 345 3.83 9.22 -1.27
C ASN A 345 4.71 8.01 -0.93
N THR A 346 5.53 8.13 0.12
CA THR A 346 6.48 7.09 0.55
C THR A 346 5.80 5.76 0.85
N ARG A 347 4.62 5.76 1.48
CA ARG A 347 3.91 4.52 1.83
C ARG A 347 3.23 3.87 0.63
N LEU A 348 3.16 4.56 -0.50
CA LEU A 348 2.68 4.01 -1.78
C LEU A 348 3.83 3.56 -2.70
N GLY A 349 5.08 3.68 -2.27
CA GLY A 349 6.25 3.28 -3.06
C GLY A 349 6.92 4.38 -3.88
N GLY A 350 6.50 5.65 -3.68
CA GLY A 350 7.26 6.80 -4.16
C GLY A 350 6.48 7.69 -5.12
N ASP A 351 6.93 7.78 -6.37
CA ASP A 351 6.32 8.65 -7.38
C ASP A 351 5.06 8.00 -7.97
N VAL A 352 3.90 8.37 -7.41
CA VAL A 352 2.61 7.78 -7.76
C VAL A 352 2.12 8.32 -9.11
N THR A 353 2.39 9.59 -9.41
CA THR A 353 2.08 10.17 -10.73
C THR A 353 2.80 9.43 -11.85
N ALA A 354 4.09 9.12 -11.67
CA ALA A 354 4.85 8.38 -12.68
C ALA A 354 4.28 6.98 -12.99
N VAL A 355 3.56 6.36 -12.05
CA VAL A 355 2.96 5.03 -12.23
C VAL A 355 1.61 5.07 -12.93
N PHE A 356 0.83 6.13 -12.75
CA PHE A 356 -0.58 6.13 -13.15
C PHE A 356 -0.94 7.16 -14.22
N HIS A 357 -0.25 8.30 -14.28
CA HIS A 357 -0.68 9.42 -15.10
C HIS A 357 -0.59 9.14 -16.62
N ASP A 358 0.51 8.56 -17.07
CA ASP A 358 0.79 8.38 -18.51
C ASP A 358 0.09 7.14 -19.12
N HIS A 359 -0.83 6.51 -18.38
CA HIS A 359 -1.39 5.20 -18.70
C HIS A 359 -2.93 5.13 -18.61
N HIS A 360 -3.61 6.28 -18.77
CA HIS A 360 -5.06 6.39 -18.81
C HIS A 360 -5.66 6.18 -20.20
#